data_AF-A0A973HXG0-F1
#
_entry.id   AF-A0A973HXG0-F1
#
_cell.length_a   1.000
_cell.length_b   1.000
_cell.length_c   1.000
_cell.angle_alpha   90.00
_cell.angle_beta   90.00
_cell.angle_gamma   90.00
#
_symmetry.space_group_name_H-M   'P 1'
#
loop_
_entity.id
_entity.type
_entity.pdbx_description
1 polymer ?
#
loop_
_entity_poly.entity_id
_entity_poly.type
_entity_poly.pdbx_seq_one_letter_code
_entity_poly.pdbx_strand_id
1 'polypeptide(L)'
;DDGRHIIREYPYIIARFELKDRRLVIYTEGLSGPHQNGLYGLAKVSNDKVFAQRSGGTTFFYWTLYGEVETPIGKVWFNEAYNGSTAPDVADVMVMNRYGTLPAFAGMGDGFMQTTAARIDSYEQLPEHLRAYVAQHAPSHCAPPADDAEIASLKEQYLGDNPPEAPKSAAPEQLSKEQIAEVVGGYFSCLRNMQVDELLELFSEDALSWDPVGTPPLLVRDKSTNYFKALSGFFEKMALTEDDMFVAGNEAAVRWTGVAKLRSKEKELTFEGVSVFTVNSDGLISSIRSYWDKKTLMSSL
;
A
#
# COMPACT_ATOMS: atom_id res chain seq x y z
N ASP A 1 11.58 11.87 -6.33
CA ASP A 1 11.25 13.31 -6.48
C ASP A 1 10.07 13.57 -7.40
N ASP A 2 9.89 12.81 -8.49
CA ASP A 2 8.76 12.94 -9.42
C ASP A 2 7.54 12.06 -9.04
N GLY A 3 7.54 11.45 -7.86
CA GLY A 3 6.49 10.53 -7.39
C GLY A 3 6.48 9.15 -8.05
N ARG A 4 7.35 8.87 -9.03
CA ARG A 4 7.40 7.57 -9.71
C ARG A 4 8.18 6.55 -8.90
N HIS A 5 7.76 5.29 -8.98
CA HIS A 5 8.48 4.18 -8.37
C HIS A 5 9.32 3.44 -9.40
N ILE A 6 10.54 3.04 -9.03
CA ILE A 6 11.34 2.12 -9.84
C ILE A 6 10.68 0.75 -9.81
N ILE A 7 10.38 0.21 -10.98
CA ILE A 7 9.87 -1.15 -11.12
C ILE A 7 11.06 -2.10 -10.99
N ARG A 8 10.95 -3.08 -10.09
CA ARG A 8 12.00 -4.09 -9.91
C ARG A 8 11.90 -5.14 -11.01
N GLU A 9 12.83 -5.08 -11.93
CA GLU A 9 13.03 -6.13 -12.93
C GLU A 9 14.11 -7.11 -12.49
N TYR A 10 13.97 -8.36 -12.89
CA TYR A 10 14.99 -9.38 -12.70
C TYR A 10 15.21 -10.04 -14.06
N PRO A 11 16.04 -9.45 -14.94
CA PRO A 11 16.19 -9.90 -16.32
C PRO A 11 16.49 -11.40 -16.44
N TYR A 12 17.20 -11.95 -15.45
CA TYR A 12 17.27 -13.39 -15.25
C TYR A 12 17.47 -13.74 -13.78
N ILE A 13 17.00 -14.92 -13.41
CA ILE A 13 17.32 -15.61 -12.18
C ILE A 13 17.61 -17.08 -12.53
N ILE A 14 18.78 -17.57 -12.14
CA ILE A 14 19.13 -18.98 -12.21
C ILE A 14 19.06 -19.55 -10.80
N ALA A 15 18.17 -20.52 -10.59
CA ALA A 15 18.16 -21.33 -9.38
C ALA A 15 18.72 -22.73 -9.71
N ARG A 16 19.86 -23.09 -9.14
CA ARG A 16 20.47 -24.42 -9.24
C ARG A 16 20.21 -25.20 -7.98
N PHE A 17 19.72 -26.42 -8.15
CA PHE A 17 19.37 -27.32 -7.06
C PHE A 17 20.40 -28.43 -6.98
N GLU A 18 21.01 -28.60 -5.80
CA GLU A 18 21.99 -29.63 -5.51
C GLU A 18 21.50 -30.48 -4.34
N LEU A 19 21.40 -31.80 -4.53
CA LEU A 19 21.12 -32.73 -3.44
C LEU A 19 22.44 -33.13 -2.77
N LYS A 20 22.68 -32.66 -1.54
CA LYS A 20 23.81 -33.06 -0.69
C LYS A 20 23.31 -33.96 0.44
N ASP A 21 23.65 -35.24 0.38
CA ASP A 21 23.12 -36.27 1.27
C ASP A 21 21.58 -36.28 1.30
N ARG A 22 20.98 -35.83 2.40
CA ARG A 22 19.52 -35.69 2.61
C ARG A 22 19.06 -34.23 2.61
N ARG A 23 19.89 -33.31 2.14
CA ARG A 23 19.61 -31.86 2.13
C ARG A 23 19.57 -31.36 0.69
N LEU A 24 18.55 -30.59 0.37
CA LEU A 24 18.50 -29.81 -0.86
C LEU A 24 19.17 -28.46 -0.59
N VAL A 25 20.15 -28.12 -1.43
CA VAL A 25 20.87 -26.84 -1.44
C VAL A 25 20.46 -26.12 -2.73
N ILE A 26 20.07 -24.86 -2.60
CA ILE A 26 19.68 -24.00 -3.71
C ILE A 26 20.72 -22.89 -3.82
N TYR A 27 21.31 -22.76 -5.00
CA TYR A 27 22.15 -21.63 -5.37
C TYR A 27 21.39 -20.76 -6.35
N THR A 28 21.18 -19.51 -5.96
CA THR A 28 20.53 -18.52 -6.80
C THR A 28 21.56 -17.50 -7.26
N GLU A 29 21.69 -17.30 -8.56
CA GLU A 29 22.39 -16.16 -9.14
C GLU A 29 21.41 -15.42 -10.06
N GLY A 30 21.34 -14.10 -9.95
CA GLY A 30 20.48 -13.30 -10.83
C GLY A 30 20.89 -11.84 -10.82
N LEU A 31 20.46 -11.11 -11.84
CA LEU A 31 20.54 -9.66 -11.81
C LEU A 31 19.48 -9.14 -10.84
N SER A 32 19.91 -8.38 -9.83
CA SER A 32 18.97 -7.64 -9.00
C SER A 32 18.46 -6.43 -9.77
N GLY A 33 17.17 -6.14 -9.62
CA GLY A 33 16.57 -4.95 -10.21
C GLY A 33 17.25 -3.64 -9.81
N PRO A 34 16.94 -2.57 -10.54
CA PRO A 34 17.64 -1.31 -10.39
C PRO A 34 17.46 -0.75 -8.99
N HIS A 35 18.57 -0.40 -8.35
CA HIS A 35 18.61 0.24 -7.03
C HIS A 35 18.24 1.72 -7.17
N GLN A 36 18.25 2.46 -6.06
CA GLN A 36 17.73 3.84 -5.98
C GLN A 36 18.29 4.82 -7.05
N ASN A 37 19.46 4.52 -7.61
CA ASN A 37 20.12 5.33 -8.65
C ASN A 37 20.01 4.74 -10.08
N GLY A 38 19.11 3.77 -10.30
CA GLY A 38 18.92 3.12 -11.59
C GLY A 38 19.97 2.06 -11.95
N LEU A 39 20.84 1.71 -11.00
CA LEU A 39 21.95 0.78 -11.22
C LEU A 39 21.54 -0.66 -10.89
N TYR A 40 21.92 -1.60 -11.73
CA TYR A 40 21.69 -3.04 -11.51
C TYR A 40 22.81 -3.65 -10.66
N GLY A 41 22.51 -4.79 -10.05
CA GLY A 41 23.46 -5.52 -9.21
C GLY A 41 23.44 -7.01 -9.51
N LEU A 42 24.44 -7.74 -9.00
CA LEU A 42 24.48 -9.20 -9.08
C LEU A 42 24.13 -9.77 -7.71
N ALA A 43 22.97 -10.42 -7.61
CA ALA A 43 22.55 -11.13 -6.42
C ALA A 43 23.06 -12.56 -6.47
N LYS A 44 23.76 -12.98 -5.41
CA LYS A 44 24.13 -14.37 -5.18
C LYS A 44 23.60 -14.80 -3.83
N VAL A 45 22.84 -15.88 -3.84
CA VAL A 45 22.19 -16.37 -2.63
C VAL A 45 22.31 -17.87 -2.53
N SER A 46 22.53 -18.36 -1.32
CA SER A 46 22.54 -19.79 -1.03
C SER A 46 21.63 -20.07 0.15
N ASN A 47 20.93 -21.20 0.10
CA ASN A 47 20.33 -21.80 1.28
C ASN A 47 21.02 -23.12 1.65
N ASP A 48 20.95 -23.50 2.91
CA ASP A 48 21.51 -24.76 3.41
C ASP A 48 20.44 -25.71 3.98
N LYS A 49 19.19 -25.24 4.08
CA LYS A 49 18.09 -25.95 4.73
C LYS A 49 16.77 -25.74 4.00
N VAL A 50 16.39 -26.74 3.21
CA VAL A 50 15.03 -26.90 2.69
C VAL A 50 14.41 -28.13 3.36
N PHE A 51 13.21 -27.95 3.90
CA PHE A 51 12.41 -28.99 4.50
C PHE A 51 11.12 -29.13 3.70
N ALA A 52 10.73 -30.37 3.44
CA ALA A 52 9.43 -30.69 2.88
C ALA A 52 8.76 -31.74 3.75
N GLN A 53 7.49 -31.53 4.11
CA GLN A 53 6.71 -32.47 4.88
C GLN A 53 5.35 -32.68 4.20
N ARG A 54 4.98 -33.94 4.00
CA ARG A 54 3.65 -34.29 3.52
C ARG A 54 2.72 -34.61 4.68
N SER A 55 1.51 -34.06 4.64
CA SER A 55 0.41 -34.42 5.54
C SER A 55 -0.88 -34.57 4.73
N GLY A 56 -1.38 -35.80 4.62
CA GLY A 56 -2.48 -36.12 3.71
C GLY A 56 -2.16 -35.78 2.25
N GLY A 57 -3.07 -35.04 1.62
CA GLY A 57 -2.87 -34.51 0.26
C GLY A 57 -1.95 -33.29 0.18
N THR A 58 -1.64 -32.65 1.32
CA THR A 58 -0.88 -31.39 1.35
C THR A 58 0.62 -31.63 1.49
N THR A 59 1.43 -30.89 0.74
CA THR A 59 2.89 -30.82 0.94
C THR A 59 3.26 -29.43 1.45
N PHE A 60 3.91 -29.37 2.60
CA PHE A 60 4.47 -28.16 3.18
C PHE A 60 5.94 -28.05 2.84
N PHE A 61 6.38 -26.86 2.47
CA PHE A 61 7.77 -26.51 2.18
C PHE A 61 8.21 -25.42 3.14
N TYR A 62 9.40 -25.55 3.69
CA TYR A 62 10.03 -24.52 4.50
C TYR A 62 11.49 -24.40 4.11
N TRP A 63 11.95 -23.17 3.84
CA TRP A 63 13.38 -22.93 3.67
C TRP A 63 13.78 -21.55 4.14
N THR A 64 15.03 -21.44 4.56
CA THR A 64 15.65 -20.18 4.97
C THR A 64 16.73 -19.80 4.01
N LEU A 65 16.82 -18.52 3.71
CA LEU A 65 17.74 -17.93 2.76
C LEU A 65 18.50 -16.81 3.47
N TYR A 66 19.81 -16.77 3.34
CA TYR A 66 20.60 -15.60 3.69
C TYR A 66 21.19 -15.02 2.40
N GLY A 67 20.89 -13.75 2.14
CA GLY A 67 21.36 -13.04 0.97
C GLY A 67 22.22 -11.84 1.33
N GLU A 68 23.32 -11.71 0.61
CA GLU A 68 24.11 -10.50 0.52
C GLU A 68 24.16 -10.10 -0.95
N VAL A 69 23.75 -8.87 -1.24
CA VAL A 69 23.74 -8.32 -2.60
C VAL A 69 24.72 -7.17 -2.63
N GLU A 70 25.74 -7.32 -3.47
CA GLU A 70 26.64 -6.22 -3.82
C GLU A 70 25.89 -5.30 -4.79
N THR A 71 25.68 -4.06 -4.36
CA THR A 71 25.07 -3.02 -5.18
C THR A 71 26.10 -1.91 -5.39
N PRO A 72 25.98 -1.12 -6.47
CA PRO A 72 26.89 0.01 -6.68
C PRO A 72 26.84 1.10 -5.60
N ILE A 73 25.85 1.04 -4.68
CA ILE A 73 25.69 1.98 -3.55
C ILE A 73 26.02 1.34 -2.19
N GLY A 74 26.50 0.10 -2.17
CA GLY A 74 26.89 -0.62 -0.96
C GLY A 74 26.33 -2.03 -0.85
N LYS A 75 26.67 -2.72 0.24
CA LYS A 75 26.20 -4.08 0.53
C LYS A 75 24.81 -4.03 1.16
N VAL A 76 23.89 -4.81 0.61
CA VAL A 76 22.55 -5.04 1.16
C VAL A 76 22.49 -6.46 1.70
N TRP A 77 21.98 -6.65 2.91
CA TRP A 77 21.83 -7.97 3.51
C TRP A 77 20.36 -8.24 3.87
N PHE A 78 19.98 -9.52 3.86
CA PHE A 78 18.68 -9.97 4.32
C PHE A 78 18.68 -11.45 4.71
N ASN A 79 17.79 -11.77 5.64
CA ASN A 79 17.37 -13.13 5.94
C ASN A 79 15.91 -13.30 5.51
N GLU A 80 15.63 -14.35 4.74
CA GLU A 80 14.28 -14.67 4.29
C GLU A 80 13.89 -16.08 4.75
N ALA A 81 12.68 -16.20 5.31
CA ALA A 81 12.06 -17.46 5.68
C ALA A 81 10.82 -17.66 4.81
N TYR A 82 10.84 -18.71 4.01
CA TYR A 82 9.76 -19.07 3.11
C TYR A 82 8.98 -20.25 3.65
N ASN A 83 7.66 -20.14 3.55
CA ASN A 83 6.72 -21.22 3.85
C ASN A 83 5.83 -21.39 2.62
N GLY A 84 5.84 -22.56 2.01
CA GLY A 84 4.98 -22.90 0.88
C GLY A 84 4.06 -24.06 1.23
N SER A 85 2.91 -24.14 0.58
CA SER A 85 2.06 -25.33 0.63
C SER A 85 1.43 -25.62 -0.72
N THR A 86 1.37 -26.90 -1.07
CA THR A 86 0.59 -27.38 -2.21
C THR A 86 -0.49 -28.34 -1.71
N ALA A 87 -1.72 -28.20 -2.19
CA ALA A 87 -2.84 -29.04 -1.79
C ALA A 87 -3.79 -29.28 -2.98
N PRO A 88 -4.46 -30.45 -3.07
CA PRO A 88 -5.47 -30.69 -4.08
C PRO A 88 -6.60 -29.66 -3.95
N ASP A 89 -7.05 -29.14 -5.09
CA ASP A 89 -8.21 -28.25 -5.21
C ASP A 89 -8.12 -26.93 -4.42
N VAL A 90 -6.92 -26.55 -3.98
CA VAL A 90 -6.61 -25.28 -3.31
C VAL A 90 -5.43 -24.64 -4.02
N ALA A 91 -5.43 -23.32 -4.17
CA ALA A 91 -4.29 -22.61 -4.77
C ALA A 91 -3.02 -22.87 -3.95
N ASP A 92 -1.92 -23.17 -4.65
CA ASP A 92 -0.60 -23.22 -4.05
C ASP A 92 -0.24 -21.81 -3.54
N VAL A 93 0.17 -21.69 -2.27
CA VAL A 93 0.49 -20.40 -1.63
C VAL A 93 1.91 -20.45 -1.09
N MET A 94 2.60 -19.32 -1.17
CA MET A 94 3.89 -19.07 -0.55
C MET A 94 3.82 -17.81 0.31
N VAL A 95 4.36 -17.88 1.52
CA VAL A 95 4.60 -16.74 2.41
C VAL A 95 6.11 -16.57 2.57
N MET A 96 6.59 -15.37 2.33
CA MET A 96 7.98 -14.98 2.58
C MET A 96 8.00 -13.96 3.73
N ASN A 97 8.81 -14.24 4.74
CA ASN A 97 9.14 -13.30 5.81
C ASN A 97 10.57 -12.85 5.62
N ARG A 98 10.80 -11.56 5.45
CA ARG A 98 12.11 -10.96 5.26
C ARG A 98 12.47 -10.10 6.45
N TYR A 99 13.68 -10.28 6.96
CA TYR A 99 14.31 -9.39 7.92
C TYR A 99 15.63 -8.87 7.37
N GLY A 100 15.91 -7.59 7.60
CA GLY A 100 17.13 -6.92 7.15
C GLY A 100 16.81 -5.64 6.41
N THR A 101 17.71 -5.20 5.54
CA THR A 101 17.56 -3.93 4.84
C THR A 101 16.33 -3.96 3.94
N LEU A 102 15.38 -3.07 4.23
CA LEU A 102 14.12 -2.98 3.53
C LEU A 102 14.33 -2.49 2.10
N PRO A 103 13.58 -3.03 1.12
CA PRO A 103 13.51 -2.42 -0.18
C PRO A 103 12.86 -1.03 -0.08
N ALA A 104 13.26 -0.10 -0.93
CA ALA A 104 12.80 1.29 -0.88
C ALA A 104 11.27 1.45 -0.89
N PHE A 105 10.52 0.54 -1.52
CA PHE A 105 9.05 0.55 -1.52
C PHE A 105 8.43 0.14 -0.17
N ALA A 106 9.17 -0.59 0.67
CA ALA A 106 8.70 -1.08 1.97
C ALA A 106 9.17 -0.20 3.14
N GLY A 107 10.08 0.75 2.91
CA GLY A 107 10.58 1.68 3.91
C GLY A 107 12.07 1.96 3.79
N MET A 108 12.60 2.72 4.77
CA MET A 108 14.02 3.04 4.89
C MET A 108 14.64 2.28 6.06
N GLY A 109 15.88 1.80 5.88
CA GLY A 109 16.65 1.12 6.93
C GLY A 109 16.30 -0.37 7.06
N ASP A 110 16.66 -0.95 8.21
CA ASP A 110 16.39 -2.35 8.51
C ASP A 110 14.97 -2.52 9.09
N GLY A 111 14.30 -3.61 8.72
CA GLY A 111 12.95 -3.89 9.19
C GLY A 111 12.47 -5.29 8.87
N PHE A 112 11.19 -5.51 9.11
CA PHE A 112 10.51 -6.77 8.84
C PHE A 112 9.43 -6.57 7.76
N MET A 113 9.41 -7.46 6.77
CA MET A 113 8.44 -7.47 5.68
C MET A 113 7.87 -8.87 5.51
N GLN A 114 6.55 -8.99 5.37
CA GLN A 114 5.89 -10.23 5.01
C GLN A 114 5.19 -10.06 3.66
N THR A 115 5.38 -11.01 2.77
CA THR A 115 4.65 -11.10 1.49
C THR A 115 4.01 -12.47 1.35
N THR A 116 2.81 -12.47 0.78
CA THR A 116 2.06 -13.69 0.45
C THR A 116 1.77 -13.68 -1.04
N ALA A 117 2.02 -14.81 -1.69
CA ALA A 117 1.81 -14.98 -3.12
C ALA A 117 1.08 -16.29 -3.40
N ALA A 118 0.17 -16.27 -4.37
CA ALA A 118 -0.37 -17.47 -4.98
C ALA A 118 0.50 -17.88 -6.18
N ARG A 119 0.61 -19.18 -6.42
CA ARG A 119 1.32 -19.70 -7.58
C ARG A 119 0.54 -19.39 -8.86
N ILE A 120 1.29 -19.04 -9.89
CA ILE A 120 0.83 -18.88 -11.26
C ILE A 120 1.82 -19.68 -12.12
N ASP A 121 1.33 -20.60 -12.94
CA ASP A 121 2.21 -21.52 -13.71
C ASP A 121 2.67 -20.93 -15.05
N SER A 122 1.96 -19.93 -15.57
CA SER A 122 2.34 -19.27 -16.81
C SER A 122 1.87 -17.82 -16.86
N TYR A 123 2.52 -17.02 -17.70
CA TYR A 123 2.16 -15.62 -17.89
C TYR A 123 0.70 -15.45 -18.35
N GLU A 124 0.18 -16.38 -19.14
CA GLU A 124 -1.20 -16.39 -19.64
C GLU A 124 -2.25 -16.59 -18.54
N GLN A 125 -1.86 -17.10 -17.36
CA GLN A 125 -2.77 -17.25 -16.23
C GLN A 125 -2.96 -15.94 -15.45
N LEU A 126 -2.10 -14.92 -15.66
CA LEU A 126 -2.30 -13.61 -15.05
C LEU A 126 -3.59 -12.95 -15.57
N PRO A 127 -4.37 -12.26 -14.72
CA PRO A 127 -5.45 -11.38 -15.14
C PRO A 127 -5.00 -10.41 -16.24
N GLU A 128 -5.89 -10.11 -17.20
CA GLU A 128 -5.56 -9.32 -18.38
C GLU A 128 -4.93 -7.96 -18.04
N HIS A 129 -5.48 -7.24 -17.06
CA HIS A 129 -4.94 -5.96 -16.61
C HIS A 129 -3.52 -6.09 -16.02
N LEU A 130 -3.20 -7.19 -15.33
CA LEU A 130 -1.85 -7.46 -14.83
C LEU A 130 -0.90 -7.83 -15.95
N ARG A 131 -1.34 -8.61 -16.95
CA ARG A 131 -0.53 -8.87 -18.15
C ARG A 131 -0.22 -7.57 -18.89
N ALA A 132 -1.22 -6.74 -19.15
CA ALA A 132 -1.00 -5.45 -19.82
C ALA A 132 0.01 -4.58 -19.07
N TYR A 133 -0.10 -4.52 -17.73
CA TYR A 133 0.85 -3.83 -16.87
C TYR A 133 2.27 -4.43 -16.99
N VAL A 134 2.41 -5.75 -16.83
CA VAL A 134 3.72 -6.42 -16.90
C VAL A 134 4.37 -6.24 -18.27
N ALA A 135 3.64 -6.42 -19.36
CA ALA A 135 4.16 -6.21 -20.71
C ALA A 135 4.67 -4.78 -20.94
N GLN A 136 4.02 -3.78 -20.34
CA GLN A 136 4.41 -2.38 -20.47
C GLN A 136 5.57 -1.99 -19.55
N HIS A 137 5.60 -2.53 -18.34
CA HIS A 137 6.40 -1.99 -17.24
C HIS A 137 7.50 -2.93 -16.75
N ALA A 138 7.37 -4.23 -16.97
CA ALA A 138 8.35 -5.24 -16.61
C ALA A 138 8.42 -6.35 -17.69
N PRO A 139 8.73 -6.02 -18.96
CA PRO A 139 8.67 -6.99 -20.07
C PRO A 139 9.56 -8.22 -19.86
N SER A 140 10.62 -8.09 -19.06
CA SER A 140 11.47 -9.21 -18.64
C SER A 140 10.74 -10.29 -17.83
N HIS A 141 9.58 -9.99 -17.26
CA HIS A 141 8.76 -10.95 -16.51
C HIS A 141 7.74 -11.70 -17.39
N CYS A 142 7.61 -11.33 -18.67
CA CYS A 142 6.70 -12.01 -19.60
C CYS A 142 7.17 -13.43 -19.95
N ALA A 143 8.50 -13.65 -19.98
CA ALA A 143 9.10 -14.95 -20.23
C ALA A 143 10.50 -15.02 -19.61
N PRO A 144 10.94 -16.18 -19.10
CA PRO A 144 12.34 -16.37 -18.74
C PRO A 144 13.24 -16.33 -19.99
N PRO A 145 14.55 -16.08 -19.84
CA PRO A 145 15.51 -16.22 -20.93
C PRO A 145 15.44 -17.62 -21.57
N ALA A 146 15.63 -17.69 -22.88
CA ALA A 146 15.55 -18.91 -23.66
C ALA A 146 16.70 -19.89 -23.35
N ASP A 147 17.90 -19.36 -23.12
CA ASP A 147 19.10 -20.18 -22.90
C ASP A 147 20.24 -19.42 -22.16
N ASP A 148 21.33 -20.14 -21.92
CA ASP A 148 22.53 -19.60 -21.27
C ASP A 148 23.22 -18.48 -22.08
N ALA A 149 23.06 -18.45 -23.41
CA ALA A 149 23.65 -17.43 -24.26
C ALA A 149 22.90 -16.09 -24.11
N GLU A 150 21.57 -16.13 -24.06
CA GLU A 150 20.74 -14.96 -23.75
C GLU A 150 21.05 -14.43 -22.34
N ILE A 151 21.21 -15.31 -21.35
CA ILE A 151 21.62 -14.92 -19.99
C ILE A 151 22.97 -14.19 -20.00
N ALA A 152 23.96 -14.70 -20.74
CA ALA A 152 25.27 -14.06 -20.85
C ALA A 152 25.16 -12.67 -21.48
N SER A 153 24.35 -12.52 -22.55
CA SER A 153 24.07 -11.25 -23.19
C SER A 153 23.39 -10.25 -22.24
N LEU A 154 22.39 -10.69 -21.48
CA LEU A 154 21.72 -9.86 -20.47
C LEU A 154 22.70 -9.41 -19.38
N LYS A 155 23.61 -10.30 -18.93
CA LYS A 155 24.63 -9.94 -17.94
C LYS A 155 25.55 -8.83 -18.45
N GLU A 156 26.02 -8.92 -19.69
CA GLU A 156 26.84 -7.87 -20.32
C GLU A 156 26.07 -6.56 -20.48
N GLN A 157 24.83 -6.64 -20.98
CA GLN A 157 23.98 -5.46 -21.18
C GLN A 157 23.69 -4.70 -19.89
N TYR A 158 23.36 -5.40 -18.80
CA TYR A 158 22.90 -4.78 -17.56
C TYR A 158 24.02 -4.46 -16.56
N LEU A 159 25.19 -5.10 -16.67
CA LEU A 159 26.37 -4.82 -15.82
C LEU A 159 27.49 -4.09 -16.57
N GLY A 160 27.34 -3.86 -17.88
CA GLY A 160 28.30 -3.10 -18.68
C GLY A 160 28.30 -1.60 -18.39
N ASP A 161 29.09 -0.85 -19.15
CA ASP A 161 29.32 0.59 -18.89
C ASP A 161 28.07 1.46 -19.10
N ASN A 162 27.09 0.98 -19.88
CA ASN A 162 25.87 1.72 -20.23
C ASN A 162 24.63 0.83 -20.07
N PRO A 163 24.20 0.53 -18.82
CA PRO A 163 23.00 -0.27 -18.59
C PRO A 163 21.74 0.45 -19.10
N PRO A 164 20.67 -0.30 -19.44
CA PRO A 164 19.40 0.30 -19.83
C PRO A 164 18.80 1.13 -18.68
N GLU A 165 18.04 2.17 -19.00
CA GLU A 165 17.32 2.92 -17.97
C GLU A 165 16.32 2.01 -17.24
N ALA A 166 16.30 2.14 -15.92
CA ALA A 166 15.34 1.43 -15.08
C ALA A 166 13.90 1.82 -15.44
N PRO A 167 12.99 0.85 -15.66
CA PRO A 167 11.58 1.17 -15.85
C PRO A 167 11.01 1.84 -14.60
N LYS A 168 10.12 2.81 -14.84
CA LYS A 168 9.43 3.55 -13.79
C LYS A 168 7.93 3.42 -13.96
N SER A 169 7.22 3.24 -12.85
CA SER A 169 5.76 3.33 -12.85
C SER A 169 5.33 4.76 -13.14
N ALA A 170 4.08 4.94 -13.52
CA ALA A 170 3.46 6.26 -13.39
C ALA A 170 3.57 6.74 -11.93
N ALA A 171 3.62 8.06 -11.75
CA ALA A 171 3.43 8.63 -10.42
C ALA A 171 2.00 8.30 -9.99
N PRO A 172 1.74 8.06 -8.68
CA PRO A 172 0.37 7.95 -8.21
C PRO A 172 -0.39 9.20 -8.62
N GLU A 173 -1.63 9.04 -9.09
CA GLU A 173 -2.47 10.18 -9.42
C GLU A 173 -2.65 11.03 -8.15
N GLN A 174 -2.18 12.27 -8.25
CA GLN A 174 -2.35 13.27 -7.20
C GLN A 174 -3.37 14.27 -7.67
N LEU A 175 -4.36 14.51 -6.83
CA LEU A 175 -5.30 15.60 -7.04
C LEU A 175 -4.56 16.93 -6.85
N SER A 176 -5.00 17.95 -7.57
CA SER A 176 -4.50 19.30 -7.35
C SER A 176 -4.92 19.79 -5.95
N LYS A 177 -4.16 20.74 -5.40
CA LYS A 177 -4.51 21.33 -4.10
C LYS A 177 -5.90 21.97 -4.13
N GLU A 178 -6.26 22.53 -5.26
CA GLU A 178 -7.54 23.18 -5.51
C GLU A 178 -8.68 22.16 -5.52
N GLN A 179 -8.50 21.00 -6.19
CA GLN A 179 -9.50 19.93 -6.18
C GLN A 179 -9.76 19.39 -4.77
N ILE A 180 -8.69 19.18 -3.99
CA ILE A 180 -8.82 18.72 -2.60
C ILE A 180 -9.52 19.78 -1.76
N ALA A 181 -9.12 21.05 -1.91
CA ALA A 181 -9.73 22.15 -1.17
C ALA A 181 -11.22 22.33 -1.52
N GLU A 182 -11.59 22.14 -2.78
CA GLU A 182 -12.98 22.20 -3.24
C GLU A 182 -13.83 21.09 -2.61
N VAL A 183 -13.38 19.84 -2.64
CA VAL A 183 -14.10 18.71 -2.05
C VAL A 183 -14.24 18.86 -0.54
N VAL A 184 -13.16 19.25 0.15
CA VAL A 184 -13.15 19.43 1.60
C VAL A 184 -13.97 20.65 2.02
N GLY A 185 -13.90 21.77 1.31
CA GLY A 185 -14.79 22.92 1.53
C GLY A 185 -16.25 22.58 1.27
N GLY A 186 -16.52 21.74 0.25
CA GLY A 186 -17.83 21.17 -0.03
C GLY A 186 -18.39 20.40 1.16
N TYR A 187 -17.57 19.60 1.85
CA TYR A 187 -17.96 18.86 3.05
C TYR A 187 -18.49 19.79 4.16
N PHE A 188 -17.72 20.83 4.51
CA PHE A 188 -18.13 21.78 5.56
C PHE A 188 -19.32 22.64 5.12
N SER A 189 -19.39 23.04 3.85
CA SER A 189 -20.54 23.74 3.28
C SER A 189 -21.82 22.91 3.42
N CYS A 190 -21.79 21.64 3.01
CA CYS A 190 -22.95 20.75 3.11
C CYS A 190 -23.36 20.50 4.56
N LEU A 191 -22.40 20.33 5.48
CA LEU A 191 -22.68 20.23 6.92
C LEU A 191 -23.40 21.48 7.46
N ARG A 192 -22.87 22.66 7.15
CA ARG A 192 -23.41 23.94 7.63
C ARG A 192 -24.82 24.21 7.12
N ASN A 193 -25.11 23.76 5.89
CA ASN A 193 -26.39 23.93 5.23
C ASN A 193 -27.35 22.74 5.43
N MET A 194 -26.94 21.70 6.17
CA MET A 194 -27.71 20.46 6.39
C MET A 194 -28.09 19.73 5.09
N GLN A 195 -27.22 19.78 4.09
CA GLN A 195 -27.37 19.14 2.76
C GLN A 195 -26.84 17.70 2.82
N VAL A 196 -27.63 16.80 3.40
CA VAL A 196 -27.18 15.44 3.73
C VAL A 196 -26.94 14.58 2.49
N ASP A 197 -27.80 14.69 1.48
CA ASP A 197 -27.69 13.85 0.29
C ASP A 197 -26.45 14.26 -0.52
N GLU A 198 -26.23 15.56 -0.71
CA GLU A 198 -25.05 16.13 -1.36
C GLU A 198 -23.77 15.83 -0.59
N LEU A 199 -23.83 15.85 0.74
CA LEU A 199 -22.69 15.49 1.59
C LEU A 199 -22.27 14.03 1.36
N LEU A 200 -23.21 13.09 1.21
CA LEU A 200 -22.91 11.68 0.97
C LEU A 200 -22.32 11.42 -0.42
N GLU A 201 -22.61 12.28 -1.39
CA GLU A 201 -22.02 12.22 -2.73
C GLU A 201 -20.52 12.55 -2.71
N LEU A 202 -20.04 13.31 -1.73
CA LEU A 202 -18.61 13.64 -1.58
C LEU A 202 -17.76 12.48 -1.06
N PHE A 203 -18.37 11.38 -0.59
CA PHE A 203 -17.65 10.24 -0.01
C PHE A 203 -17.51 9.07 -0.99
N SER A 204 -16.41 8.32 -0.90
CA SER A 204 -16.28 7.02 -1.57
C SER A 204 -17.24 5.99 -0.95
N GLU A 205 -17.47 4.88 -1.66
CA GLU A 205 -18.39 3.83 -1.20
C GLU A 205 -17.96 3.20 0.14
N ASP A 206 -16.66 3.06 0.32
CA ASP A 206 -15.98 2.45 1.47
C ASP A 206 -15.49 3.47 2.50
N ALA A 207 -15.90 4.73 2.40
CA ALA A 207 -15.33 5.80 3.21
C ALA A 207 -15.56 5.61 4.72
N LEU A 208 -14.50 5.81 5.51
CA LEU A 208 -14.52 5.64 6.96
C LEU A 208 -14.39 6.98 7.70
N SER A 209 -15.21 7.16 8.73
CA SER A 209 -15.18 8.34 9.61
C SER A 209 -14.80 7.96 11.04
N TRP A 210 -13.78 8.64 11.58
CA TRP A 210 -13.42 8.64 13.00
C TRP A 210 -13.73 10.01 13.59
N ASP A 211 -14.98 10.19 14.03
CA ASP A 211 -15.49 11.48 14.50
C ASP A 211 -16.18 11.37 15.87
N PRO A 212 -15.48 11.69 16.97
CA PRO A 212 -14.05 12.00 17.06
C PRO A 212 -13.16 10.75 16.99
N VAL A 213 -11.87 10.95 16.75
CA VAL A 213 -10.83 9.93 16.93
C VAL A 213 -10.84 9.40 18.36
N GLY A 214 -10.66 8.08 18.50
CA GLY A 214 -10.74 7.37 19.78
C GLY A 214 -12.02 6.54 19.94
N THR A 215 -12.97 6.65 19.01
CA THR A 215 -14.08 5.71 18.86
C THR A 215 -13.87 4.78 17.65
N PRO A 216 -14.55 3.63 17.59
CA PRO A 216 -14.56 2.80 16.39
C PRO A 216 -15.00 3.61 15.15
N PRO A 217 -14.42 3.33 13.96
CA PRO A 217 -14.83 4.00 12.74
C PRO A 217 -16.25 3.64 12.34
N LEU A 218 -16.89 4.56 11.62
CA LEU A 218 -18.17 4.35 10.96
C LEU A 218 -17.98 4.35 9.45
N LEU A 219 -18.64 3.42 8.76
CA LEU A 219 -18.77 3.46 7.30
C LEU A 219 -19.79 4.54 6.95
N VAL A 220 -19.37 5.58 6.23
CA VAL A 220 -20.18 6.81 6.03
C VAL A 220 -21.49 6.52 5.28
N ARG A 221 -21.45 5.61 4.30
CA ARG A 221 -22.64 5.24 3.50
C ARG A 221 -23.46 4.09 4.09
N ASP A 222 -23.12 3.61 5.28
CA ASP A 222 -23.94 2.62 5.96
C ASP A 222 -25.26 3.27 6.42
N LYS A 223 -26.35 2.96 5.70
CA LYS A 223 -27.70 3.47 5.94
C LYS A 223 -28.26 3.10 7.32
N SER A 224 -27.67 2.14 8.02
CA SER A 224 -28.08 1.73 9.36
C SER A 224 -27.54 2.65 10.46
N THR A 225 -26.42 3.34 10.20
CA THR A 225 -25.84 4.33 11.08
C THR A 225 -26.38 5.69 10.70
N ASN A 226 -27.41 6.12 11.44
CA ASN A 226 -28.01 7.45 11.46
C ASN A 226 -26.99 8.57 11.77
N TYR A 227 -25.85 8.66 11.06
CA TYR A 227 -24.79 9.61 11.35
C TYR A 227 -25.33 11.04 11.34
N PHE A 228 -26.08 11.40 10.29
CA PHE A 228 -26.72 12.72 10.17
C PHE A 228 -28.10 12.82 10.85
N LYS A 229 -28.85 11.71 10.95
CA LYS A 229 -30.12 11.67 11.70
C LYS A 229 -29.93 11.82 13.21
N ALA A 230 -28.81 11.33 13.76
CA ALA A 230 -28.43 11.55 15.14
C ALA A 230 -28.07 13.02 15.38
N LEU A 231 -27.36 13.67 14.45
CA LEU A 231 -27.02 15.08 14.56
C LEU A 231 -28.26 16.00 14.45
N SER A 232 -29.21 15.71 13.55
CA SER A 232 -30.41 16.54 13.35
C SER A 232 -31.48 16.40 14.43
N GLY A 233 -31.52 15.26 15.14
CA GLY A 233 -32.50 15.00 16.20
C GLY A 233 -32.25 15.75 17.50
N PHE A 234 -30.98 15.94 17.90
CA PHE A 234 -30.62 16.56 19.18
C PHE A 234 -30.33 18.06 19.07
N PHE A 235 -29.78 18.51 17.94
CA PHE A 235 -29.35 19.89 17.74
C PHE A 235 -30.39 20.69 16.94
N GLU A 236 -30.68 21.91 17.41
CA GLU A 236 -31.41 22.93 16.66
C GLU A 236 -30.49 23.55 15.60
N LYS A 237 -29.20 23.68 15.95
CA LYS A 237 -28.13 24.19 15.08
C LYS A 237 -26.86 23.42 15.40
N MET A 238 -26.22 22.86 14.38
CA MET A 238 -24.85 22.36 14.46
C MET A 238 -24.14 22.75 13.17
N ALA A 239 -23.11 23.58 13.28
CA ALA A 239 -22.37 24.10 12.14
C ALA A 239 -20.88 24.11 12.45
N LEU A 240 -20.07 23.65 11.51
CA LEU A 240 -18.62 23.73 11.57
C LEU A 240 -18.14 24.77 10.56
N THR A 241 -17.18 25.60 10.96
CA THR A 241 -16.57 26.64 10.11
C THR A 241 -15.08 26.41 10.03
N GLU A 242 -14.55 26.30 8.82
CA GLU A 242 -13.14 26.18 8.53
C GLU A 242 -12.44 27.49 8.88
N ASP A 243 -11.48 27.41 9.79
CA ASP A 243 -10.62 28.54 10.15
C ASP A 243 -9.36 28.55 9.29
N ASP A 244 -8.74 27.38 9.10
CA ASP A 244 -7.57 27.18 8.25
C ASP A 244 -7.60 25.82 7.57
N MET A 245 -7.10 25.74 6.34
CA MET A 245 -6.96 24.50 5.58
C MET A 245 -5.53 24.35 5.06
N PHE A 246 -4.94 23.20 5.32
CA PHE A 246 -3.59 22.83 4.89
C PHE A 246 -3.68 21.59 4.00
N VAL A 247 -3.36 21.73 2.71
CA VAL A 247 -3.41 20.63 1.74
C VAL A 247 -2.00 20.10 1.44
N ALA A 248 -1.82 18.79 1.57
CA ALA A 248 -0.56 18.09 1.30
C ALA A 248 -0.81 16.68 0.72
N GLY A 249 -0.25 16.40 -0.46
CA GLY A 249 -0.58 15.17 -1.18
C GLY A 249 -2.07 15.11 -1.48
N ASN A 250 -2.71 13.95 -1.27
CA ASN A 250 -4.15 13.76 -1.38
C ASN A 250 -4.89 13.93 -0.03
N GLU A 251 -4.30 14.70 0.89
CA GLU A 251 -4.85 14.93 2.22
C GLU A 251 -5.02 16.41 2.53
N ALA A 252 -5.97 16.72 3.40
CA ALA A 252 -6.15 18.06 3.95
C ALA A 252 -6.34 18.01 5.46
N ALA A 253 -5.63 18.87 6.19
CA ALA A 253 -5.89 19.13 7.60
C ALA A 253 -6.63 20.47 7.72
N VAL A 254 -7.78 20.46 8.39
CA VAL A 254 -8.63 21.64 8.57
C VAL A 254 -8.80 21.93 10.04
N ARG A 255 -8.36 23.10 10.50
CA ARG A 255 -8.76 23.64 11.80
C ARG A 255 -10.13 24.28 11.63
N TRP A 256 -11.04 24.01 12.55
CA TRP A 256 -12.40 24.53 12.47
C TRP A 256 -12.95 24.93 13.83
N THR A 257 -13.89 25.87 13.80
CA THR A 257 -14.71 26.28 14.93
C THR A 257 -16.14 25.79 14.72
N GLY A 258 -16.62 25.03 15.69
CA GLY A 258 -17.95 24.48 15.76
C GLY A 258 -18.89 25.31 16.64
N VAL A 259 -20.15 25.36 16.22
CA VAL A 259 -21.25 25.98 16.96
C VAL A 259 -22.35 24.94 17.10
N ALA A 260 -22.79 24.69 18.34
CA ALA A 260 -23.86 23.76 18.65
C ALA A 260 -24.92 24.41 19.54
N LYS A 261 -26.20 24.19 19.22
CA LYS A 261 -27.36 24.56 20.04
C LYS A 261 -28.30 23.37 20.15
N LEU A 262 -28.63 22.95 21.36
CA LEU A 262 -29.63 21.90 21.57
C LEU A 262 -31.03 22.45 21.39
N ARG A 263 -31.95 21.61 20.91
CA ARG A 263 -33.38 21.96 20.88
C ARG A 263 -33.99 22.15 22.27
N SER A 264 -33.38 21.57 23.31
CA SER A 264 -33.87 21.59 24.70
C SER A 264 -33.33 22.75 25.55
N LYS A 265 -32.36 23.53 25.04
CA LYS A 265 -31.70 24.62 25.78
C LYS A 265 -31.51 25.84 24.89
N GLU A 266 -31.69 27.04 25.44
CA GLU A 266 -31.47 28.28 24.67
C GLU A 266 -29.99 28.63 24.45
N LYS A 267 -29.07 27.99 25.19
CA LYS A 267 -27.64 28.30 25.15
C LYS A 267 -26.97 27.70 23.91
N GLU A 268 -26.30 28.57 23.16
CA GLU A 268 -25.36 28.20 22.10
C GLU A 268 -23.96 27.94 22.70
N LEU A 269 -23.32 26.86 22.27
CA LEU A 269 -21.98 26.46 22.68
C LEU A 269 -21.04 26.53 21.49
N THR A 270 -19.84 27.05 21.73
CA THR A 270 -18.74 27.01 20.78
C THR A 270 -17.75 25.92 21.19
N PHE A 271 -17.16 25.25 20.21
CA PHE A 271 -16.09 24.28 20.38
C PHE A 271 -15.17 24.33 19.17
N GLU A 272 -14.01 23.71 19.24
CA GLU A 272 -13.03 23.72 18.16
C GLU A 272 -12.48 22.31 17.93
N GLY A 273 -11.89 22.13 16.76
CA GLY A 273 -11.25 20.87 16.43
C GLY A 273 -10.41 20.97 15.17
N VAL A 274 -9.81 19.83 14.84
CA VAL A 274 -9.08 19.64 13.59
C VAL A 274 -9.61 18.40 12.91
N SER A 275 -9.92 18.45 11.63
CA SER A 275 -10.27 17.27 10.84
C SER A 275 -9.24 17.03 9.76
N VAL A 276 -8.76 15.80 9.66
CA VAL A 276 -7.85 15.34 8.60
C VAL A 276 -8.65 14.51 7.61
N PHE A 277 -8.60 14.89 6.34
CA PHE A 277 -9.30 14.26 5.24
C PHE A 277 -8.30 13.56 4.34
N THR A 278 -8.65 12.37 3.86
CA THR A 278 -8.00 11.72 2.71
C THR A 278 -8.99 11.70 1.56
N VAL A 279 -8.54 12.13 0.38
CA VAL A 279 -9.31 12.09 -0.87
C VAL A 279 -8.68 11.03 -1.78
N ASN A 280 -9.49 10.14 -2.35
CA ASN A 280 -9.01 9.14 -3.29
C ASN A 280 -8.76 9.75 -4.69
N SER A 281 -8.21 8.96 -5.61
CA SER A 281 -7.96 9.40 -7.00
C SER A 281 -9.23 9.83 -7.76
N ASP A 282 -10.41 9.36 -7.34
CA ASP A 282 -11.69 9.71 -7.94
C ASP A 282 -12.23 11.08 -7.50
N GLY A 283 -11.50 11.80 -6.63
CA GLY A 283 -11.96 13.06 -6.07
C GLY A 283 -12.97 12.91 -4.94
N LEU A 284 -13.08 11.72 -4.34
CA LEU A 284 -14.01 11.42 -3.25
C LEU A 284 -13.28 11.28 -1.91
N ILE A 285 -13.90 11.73 -0.83
CA ILE A 285 -13.39 11.57 0.52
C ILE A 285 -13.45 10.09 0.89
N SER A 286 -12.28 9.48 1.10
CA SER A 286 -12.16 8.07 1.53
C SER A 286 -11.98 7.94 3.03
N SER A 287 -11.49 8.98 3.71
CA SER A 287 -11.40 8.97 5.17
C SER A 287 -11.51 10.35 5.80
N ILE A 288 -12.09 10.40 7.01
CA ILE A 288 -12.08 11.58 7.88
C ILE A 288 -11.65 11.18 9.28
N ARG A 289 -10.74 11.94 9.87
CA ARG A 289 -10.33 11.82 11.27
C ARG A 289 -10.49 13.16 11.95
N SER A 290 -11.50 13.29 12.79
CA SER A 290 -11.81 14.53 13.52
C SER A 290 -11.28 14.46 14.95
N TYR A 291 -10.51 15.47 15.35
CA TYR A 291 -9.89 15.62 16.67
C TYR A 291 -10.57 16.79 17.39
N TRP A 292 -11.43 16.48 18.35
CA TRP A 292 -12.13 17.47 19.18
C TRP A 292 -12.55 16.86 20.52
N ASP A 293 -12.75 17.70 21.54
CA ASP A 293 -13.10 17.24 22.89
C ASP A 293 -14.60 16.97 23.05
N LYS A 294 -15.00 15.76 22.65
CA LYS A 294 -16.37 15.27 22.82
C LYS A 294 -16.82 15.24 24.27
N LYS A 295 -15.94 14.92 25.22
CA LYS A 295 -16.32 14.81 26.63
C LYS A 295 -16.71 16.18 27.18
N THR A 296 -15.91 17.19 26.90
CA THR A 296 -16.16 18.57 27.34
C THR A 296 -17.42 19.13 26.69
N LEU A 297 -17.62 18.93 25.38
CA LEU A 297 -18.84 19.37 24.70
C LEU A 297 -20.08 18.70 25.31
N MET A 298 -20.08 17.36 25.42
CA MET A 298 -21.24 16.61 25.95
C MET A 298 -21.55 16.94 27.41
N SER A 299 -20.55 17.31 28.23
CA SER A 299 -20.79 17.74 29.61
C SER A 299 -21.37 19.16 29.74
N SER A 300 -21.20 19.98 28.70
CA SER A 300 -21.69 21.37 28.66
C SER A 300 -23.09 21.49 28.04
N LEU A 301 -23.49 20.45 27.30
CA LEU A 301 -24.79 20.25 26.67
C LEU A 301 -25.88 19.85 27.69
#